data_AF-A0AAE1L879-F1
#
_entry.id   AF-A0AAE1L879-F1
#
_cell.length_a   1.000
_cell.length_b   1.000
_cell.length_c   1.000
_cell.angle_alpha   90.00
_cell.angle_beta   90.00
_cell.angle_gamma   90.00
#
_symmetry.space_group_name_H-M   'P 1'
#
loop_
_entity.id
_entity.type
_entity.pdbx_description
1 polymer ?
#
loop_
_entity_poly.entity_id
_entity_poly.type
_entity_poly.pdbx_seq_one_letter_code
_entity_poly.pdbx_strand_id
1 'polypeptide(L)'
;MFSSREISTLAQQGIHPPSDAFTLVETNVQVSRFNEEFLRTLDTETCYIPSMDTCLGEGSARERQRELDKVQEWPLTKTQGLPRELQGTVSAPYMVTVNLSTRDGLTNGSCGTLRHIQWGRTGDGQRTPIRLYLEFTDETVGRQARADNRAIMASDGVNASLTPIERVSKTIIPRKGSLLKIVRKQFPLVVCKAMTIHKCQGSTMPAVIVVIREERRMDRRSFYVGASRPPSLTGLHILGKYRRPSPPLPNDPVILELQRLELPENAVQFSINFPELNADGEGAVALFHNIVSLHKHHNHVVQDLSYTGSDIVMLCETRTMSQDDVSIPGFQLLHRRDCIKATRHPYGTSLYVKHRLAGQVSVIFAKPSLNEWRGGHLQSFVDVVGLVVSGWTKSGIVFLHRSPQCSMSLFKQHLTDCLQCLQQHEVKSITVVGDFNINFKEIEAAQTLLAYMRNFGLNINVNESDVSTDSSTLIDLCFSNVPGDQAHITESVISDHKPVWFKLNDL
;
A
#
# COMPACT_ATOMS: atom_id res chain seq x y z
N MET A 1 -13.82 -20.83 24.04
CA MET A 1 -12.59 -20.28 23.43
C MET A 1 -11.84 -19.33 24.38
N PHE A 2 -12.37 -18.19 24.82
CA PHE A 2 -11.58 -17.29 25.68
C PHE A 2 -11.35 -17.76 27.12
N SER A 3 -12.27 -18.51 27.74
CA SER A 3 -12.06 -19.08 29.08
C SER A 3 -10.89 -20.07 29.15
N SER A 4 -10.50 -20.71 28.04
CA SER A 4 -9.31 -21.57 28.00
C SER A 4 -8.00 -20.78 27.93
N ARG A 5 -8.07 -19.44 27.89
CA ARG A 5 -6.92 -18.53 27.91
C ARG A 5 -6.72 -17.85 29.27
N GLU A 6 -7.56 -18.18 30.25
CA GLU A 6 -7.36 -17.77 31.65
C GLU A 6 -6.05 -18.36 32.19
N ILE A 7 -5.20 -17.54 32.81
CA ILE A 7 -3.89 -17.96 33.32
C ILE A 7 -4.04 -19.09 34.33
N SER A 8 -5.08 -19.07 35.16
CA SER A 8 -5.40 -20.16 36.10
C SER A 8 -5.63 -21.49 35.38
N THR A 9 -6.33 -21.48 34.24
CA THR A 9 -6.60 -22.66 33.42
C THR A 9 -5.34 -23.13 32.70
N LEU A 10 -4.57 -22.20 32.11
CA LEU A 10 -3.32 -22.52 31.41
C LEU A 10 -2.24 -23.08 32.35
N ALA A 11 -2.17 -22.57 33.60
CA ALA A 11 -1.23 -23.04 34.60
C ALA A 11 -1.44 -24.51 34.98
N GLN A 12 -2.69 -25.01 34.94
CA GLN A 12 -2.98 -26.44 35.16
C GLN A 12 -2.39 -27.33 34.06
N GLN A 13 -2.05 -26.76 32.91
CA GLN A 13 -1.43 -27.43 31.76
C GLN A 13 0.08 -27.15 31.68
N GLY A 14 0.67 -26.48 32.69
CA GLY A 14 2.09 -26.06 32.68
C GLY A 14 2.38 -24.92 31.70
N ILE A 15 1.36 -24.23 31.19
CA ILE A 15 1.51 -23.13 30.25
C ILE A 15 1.47 -21.81 31.02
N HIS A 16 2.57 -21.05 30.93
CA HIS A 16 2.70 -19.73 31.55
C HIS A 16 2.78 -18.64 30.47
N PRO A 17 2.33 -17.40 30.77
CA PRO A 17 2.56 -16.27 29.87
C PRO A 17 4.06 -16.07 29.60
N PRO A 18 4.46 -15.74 28.37
CA PRO A 18 5.82 -15.35 28.06
C PRO A 18 6.31 -14.20 28.95
N SER A 19 7.59 -14.22 29.33
CA SER A 19 8.17 -13.22 30.23
C SER A 19 8.17 -11.81 29.64
N ASP A 20 8.10 -11.68 28.32
CA ASP A 20 8.04 -10.45 27.55
C ASP A 20 6.59 -9.98 27.24
N ALA A 21 5.56 -10.74 27.58
CA ALA A 21 4.16 -10.38 27.31
C ALA A 21 3.75 -9.05 27.96
N PHE A 22 3.04 -8.19 27.22
CA PHE A 22 2.56 -6.91 27.73
C PHE A 22 1.30 -7.05 28.58
N THR A 23 1.22 -6.36 29.71
CA THR A 23 0.04 -6.37 30.58
C THR A 23 -0.92 -5.24 30.21
N LEU A 24 -2.14 -5.58 29.80
CA LEU A 24 -3.17 -4.63 29.38
C LEU A 24 -4.22 -4.45 30.47
N VAL A 25 -4.40 -3.21 30.91
CA VAL A 25 -5.27 -2.83 32.05
C VAL A 25 -6.20 -1.67 31.69
N GLU A 26 -7.19 -1.37 32.53
CA GLU A 26 -8.17 -0.30 32.24
C GLU A 26 -7.73 1.09 32.77
N THR A 27 -6.94 1.15 33.86
CA THR A 27 -6.60 2.43 34.50
C THR A 27 -5.09 2.65 34.67
N ASN A 28 -4.68 3.92 34.67
CA ASN A 28 -3.28 4.30 34.91
C ASN A 28 -2.77 3.87 36.30
N VAL A 29 -3.64 3.79 37.31
CA VAL A 29 -3.28 3.27 38.65
C VAL A 29 -2.81 1.81 38.56
N GLN A 30 -3.50 0.98 37.77
CA GLN A 30 -3.07 -0.39 37.52
C GLN A 30 -1.76 -0.43 36.72
N VAL A 31 -1.60 0.46 35.72
CA VAL A 31 -0.36 0.56 34.95
C VAL A 31 0.83 0.82 35.88
N SER A 32 0.74 1.83 36.75
CA SER A 32 1.80 2.13 37.72
C SER A 32 2.10 0.92 38.60
N ARG A 33 1.07 0.30 39.20
CA ARG A 33 1.24 -0.87 40.06
C ARG A 33 1.95 -2.03 39.36
N PHE A 34 1.47 -2.46 38.20
CA PHE A 34 2.06 -3.59 37.48
C PHE A 34 3.48 -3.29 36.97
N ASN A 35 3.73 -2.05 36.55
CA ASN A 35 5.08 -1.64 36.15
C ASN A 35 6.04 -1.63 37.35
N GLU A 36 5.64 -1.08 38.49
CA GLU A 36 6.45 -1.08 39.71
C GLU A 36 6.73 -2.51 40.21
N GLU A 37 5.71 -3.38 40.23
CA GLU A 37 5.87 -4.79 40.57
C GLU A 37 6.87 -5.48 39.63
N PHE A 38 6.77 -5.24 38.32
CA PHE A 38 7.72 -5.78 37.34
C PHE A 38 9.15 -5.25 37.52
N LEU A 39 9.32 -3.95 37.77
CA LEU A 39 10.66 -3.39 37.98
C LEU A 39 11.34 -4.00 39.21
N ARG A 40 10.58 -4.33 40.26
CA ARG A 40 11.11 -5.03 41.45
C ARG A 40 11.58 -6.45 41.16
N THR A 41 11.13 -7.08 40.06
CA THR A 41 11.61 -8.41 39.68
C THR A 41 12.92 -8.38 38.91
N LEU A 42 13.38 -7.20 38.48
CA LEU A 42 14.62 -7.05 37.72
C LEU A 42 15.79 -6.73 38.65
N ASP A 43 16.84 -7.55 38.58
CA ASP A 43 18.13 -7.33 39.24
C ASP A 43 19.19 -6.89 38.22
N THR A 44 18.95 -5.73 37.61
CA THR A 44 19.77 -5.17 36.53
C THR A 44 20.15 -3.72 36.84
N GLU A 45 21.15 -3.21 36.11
CA GLU A 45 21.59 -1.81 36.25
C GLU A 45 20.39 -0.86 36.20
N THR A 46 20.21 -0.10 37.27
CA THR A 46 19.07 0.79 37.49
C THR A 46 19.55 2.16 37.93
N CYS A 47 18.91 3.21 37.43
CA CYS A 47 19.14 4.58 37.85
C CYS A 47 17.84 5.37 37.98
N TYR A 48 17.85 6.38 38.84
CA TYR A 48 16.75 7.33 39.01
C TYR A 48 17.10 8.65 38.34
N ILE A 49 16.25 9.10 37.41
CA ILE A 49 16.51 10.25 36.56
C ILE A 49 15.42 11.30 36.81
N PRO A 50 15.66 12.29 37.68
CA PRO A 50 14.72 13.40 37.89
C PRO A 50 14.69 14.32 36.67
N SER A 51 13.55 14.95 36.41
CA SER A 51 13.40 15.97 35.38
C SER A 51 14.13 17.25 35.78
N MET A 52 14.68 17.95 34.79
CA MET A 52 15.28 19.27 34.99
C MET A 52 14.24 20.32 34.60
N ASP A 53 13.67 21.01 35.59
CA ASP A 53 12.65 22.02 35.37
C ASP A 53 13.22 23.42 35.61
N THR A 54 13.09 24.29 34.61
CA THR A 54 13.51 25.70 34.69
C THR A 54 12.31 26.61 34.47
N CYS A 55 12.07 27.55 35.38
CA CYS A 55 11.03 28.57 35.22
C CYS A 55 11.59 29.80 34.48
N LEU A 56 10.94 30.18 33.39
CA LEU A 56 11.25 31.33 32.55
C LEU A 56 10.12 32.36 32.61
N GLY A 57 10.43 33.63 32.38
CA GLY A 57 9.46 34.74 32.32
C GLY A 57 9.51 35.69 33.52
N GLU A 58 8.70 36.75 33.47
CA GLU A 58 8.63 37.78 34.51
C GLU A 58 7.76 37.32 35.69
N GLY A 59 8.31 37.42 36.90
CA GLY A 59 7.65 37.05 38.15
C GLY A 59 8.66 37.01 39.30
N SER A 60 8.17 37.16 40.53
CA SER A 60 9.00 37.09 41.73
C SER A 60 9.60 35.69 41.92
N ALA A 61 10.73 35.61 42.65
CA ALA A 61 11.36 34.31 42.95
C ALA A 61 10.40 33.34 43.65
N ARG A 62 9.52 33.85 44.53
CA ARG A 62 8.50 33.07 45.23
C ARG A 62 7.43 32.52 44.28
N GLU A 63 7.00 33.30 43.30
CA GLU A 63 6.04 32.84 42.29
C GLU A 63 6.64 31.78 41.38
N ARG A 64 7.90 31.98 40.94
CA ARG A 64 8.63 30.99 40.15
C ARG A 64 8.76 29.66 40.89
N GLN A 65 9.17 29.68 42.15
CA GLN A 65 9.27 28.47 42.97
C GLN A 65 7.92 27.77 43.14
N ARG A 66 6.86 28.54 43.42
CA ARG A 66 5.51 28.01 43.57
C ARG A 66 5.02 27.27 42.31
N GLU A 67 5.34 27.78 41.12
CA GLU A 67 4.95 27.11 39.87
C GLU A 67 5.81 25.85 39.62
N LEU A 68 7.11 25.89 39.96
CA LEU A 68 7.98 24.70 39.90
C LEU A 68 7.48 23.57 40.80
N ASP A 69 7.11 23.89 42.05
CA ASP A 69 6.59 22.92 43.02
C ASP A 69 5.29 22.28 42.52
N LYS A 70 4.36 23.09 42.00
CA LYS A 70 3.08 22.59 41.47
C LYS A 70 3.26 21.61 40.31
N VAL A 71 4.19 21.90 39.39
CA VAL A 71 4.42 21.06 38.21
C VAL A 71 5.02 19.70 38.56
N GLN A 72 5.57 19.52 39.77
CA GLN A 72 6.03 18.21 40.25
C GLN A 72 4.88 17.22 40.51
N GLU A 73 3.66 17.70 40.72
CA GLU A 73 2.49 16.85 40.99
C GLU A 73 1.62 16.61 39.75
N TRP A 74 2.02 17.17 38.60
CA TRP A 74 1.20 17.11 37.40
C TRP A 74 1.26 15.75 36.71
N PRO A 75 0.13 15.28 36.16
CA PRO A 75 0.11 14.07 35.35
C PRO A 75 0.89 14.28 34.04
N LEU A 76 1.43 13.18 33.50
CA LEU A 76 2.21 13.14 32.25
C LEU A 76 1.57 13.89 31.07
N THR A 77 0.25 13.85 30.98
CA THR A 77 -0.52 14.53 29.94
C THR A 77 -0.43 16.06 30.02
N LYS A 78 -0.26 16.63 31.22
CA LYS A 78 -0.09 18.07 31.43
C LYS A 78 1.37 18.52 31.30
N THR A 79 2.32 17.58 31.26
CA THR A 79 3.76 17.83 31.16
C THR A 79 4.31 17.49 29.78
N GLN A 80 3.46 17.57 28.74
CA GLN A 80 3.83 17.35 27.34
C GLN A 80 4.47 15.98 27.07
N GLY A 81 4.06 14.95 27.82
CA GLY A 81 4.60 13.60 27.69
C GLY A 81 5.93 13.37 28.42
N LEU A 82 6.49 14.36 29.12
CA LEU A 82 7.74 14.20 29.85
C LEU A 82 7.48 13.85 31.33
N PRO A 83 7.95 12.68 31.82
CA PRO A 83 7.73 12.29 33.20
C PRO A 83 8.50 13.20 34.15
N ARG A 84 8.04 13.27 35.40
CA ARG A 84 8.81 13.91 36.49
C ARG A 84 10.07 13.11 36.80
N GLU A 85 9.88 11.82 37.06
CA GLU A 85 10.97 10.89 37.37
C GLU A 85 10.90 9.72 36.40
N LEU A 86 12.06 9.35 35.87
CA LEU A 86 12.23 8.14 35.08
C LEU A 86 13.18 7.21 35.82
N GLN A 87 12.68 6.02 36.17
CA GLN A 87 13.54 4.91 36.57
C GLN A 87 14.06 4.24 35.31
N GLY A 88 15.36 4.35 35.02
CA GLY A 88 16.03 3.70 33.90
C GLY A 88 16.64 2.37 34.34
N THR A 89 15.95 1.27 34.10
CA THR A 89 16.31 -0.10 34.48
C THR A 89 16.57 -0.91 33.22
N VAL A 90 17.79 -1.42 33.07
CA VAL A 90 18.17 -2.25 31.92
C VAL A 90 17.29 -3.51 31.88
N SER A 91 16.93 -3.96 30.69
CA SER A 91 15.98 -5.04 30.39
C SER A 91 14.50 -4.71 30.64
N ALA A 92 14.16 -3.53 31.16
CA ALA A 92 12.76 -3.10 31.21
C ALA A 92 12.29 -2.56 29.84
N PRO A 93 11.03 -2.80 29.45
CA PRO A 93 10.44 -2.20 28.27
C PRO A 93 9.99 -0.76 28.56
N TYR A 94 10.27 0.14 27.62
CA TYR A 94 9.90 1.55 27.64
C TYR A 94 9.14 1.95 26.38
N MET A 95 8.19 2.85 26.56
CA MET A 95 7.43 3.47 25.49
C MET A 95 7.86 4.92 25.32
N VAL A 96 8.12 5.31 24.07
CA VAL A 96 8.37 6.69 23.68
C VAL A 96 7.07 7.48 23.82
N THR A 97 7.12 8.63 24.50
CA THR A 97 5.92 9.42 24.85
C THR A 97 5.70 10.65 23.96
N VAL A 98 6.66 10.96 23.09
CA VAL A 98 6.62 12.12 22.19
C VAL A 98 7.03 11.71 20.79
N ASN A 99 6.52 12.40 19.77
CA ASN A 99 7.03 12.21 18.41
C ASN A 99 8.42 12.84 18.31
N LEU A 100 9.45 11.99 18.28
CA LEU A 100 10.85 12.39 18.10
C LEU A 100 11.18 12.53 16.62
N SER A 101 10.83 11.51 15.83
CA SER A 101 10.95 11.53 14.37
C SER A 101 9.89 10.60 13.78
N THR A 102 8.82 11.17 13.24
CA THR A 102 7.74 10.41 12.61
C THR A 102 8.21 9.66 11.37
N ARG A 103 9.14 10.25 10.61
CA ARG A 103 9.76 9.63 9.43
C ARG A 103 10.64 8.42 9.79
N ASP A 104 11.25 8.44 10.97
CA ASP A 104 12.15 7.37 11.45
C ASP A 104 11.43 6.36 12.37
N GLY A 105 10.09 6.39 12.44
CA GLY A 105 9.30 5.50 13.29
C GLY A 105 9.42 5.74 14.80
N LEU A 106 10.16 6.76 15.24
CA LEU A 106 10.28 7.16 16.65
C LEU A 106 9.11 8.08 17.04
N THR A 107 7.94 7.46 17.16
CA THR A 107 6.67 8.13 17.45
C THR A 107 6.20 7.87 18.88
N ASN A 108 5.23 8.66 19.33
CA ASN A 108 4.53 8.40 20.59
C ASN A 108 3.82 7.04 20.51
N GLY A 109 4.21 6.10 21.37
CA GLY A 109 3.70 4.73 21.38
C GLY A 109 4.74 3.68 20.98
N SER A 110 5.85 4.06 20.32
CA SER A 110 6.91 3.12 19.97
C SER A 110 7.53 2.51 21.24
N CYS A 111 7.52 1.19 21.32
CA CYS A 111 7.99 0.44 22.49
C CYS A 111 9.31 -0.28 22.18
N GLY A 112 10.28 -0.15 23.08
CA GLY A 112 11.56 -0.84 22.98
C GLY A 112 12.11 -1.20 24.36
N THR A 113 13.04 -2.14 24.42
CA THR A 113 13.66 -2.60 25.66
C THR A 113 14.95 -1.83 25.93
N LEU A 114 15.12 -1.28 27.12
CA LEU A 114 16.37 -0.61 27.49
C LEU A 114 17.50 -1.63 27.59
N ARG A 115 18.54 -1.48 26.78
CA ARG A 115 19.69 -2.41 26.77
C ARG A 115 20.97 -1.79 27.31
N HIS A 116 21.12 -0.47 27.21
CA HIS A 116 22.33 0.20 27.66
C HIS A 116 22.06 1.64 28.12
N ILE A 117 22.80 2.07 29.14
CA ILE A 117 22.77 3.44 29.68
C ILE A 117 24.17 4.03 29.47
N GLN A 118 24.26 5.09 28.66
CA GLN A 118 25.50 5.83 28.52
C GLN A 118 25.56 6.91 29.60
N TRP A 119 26.68 6.93 30.30
CA TRP A 119 26.89 7.79 31.45
C TRP A 119 27.87 8.91 31.12
N GLY A 120 27.51 10.12 31.54
CA GLY A 120 28.40 11.28 31.54
C GLY A 120 28.62 11.80 32.95
N ARG A 121 29.24 12.97 33.04
CA ARG A 121 29.41 13.72 34.29
C ARG A 121 28.82 15.12 34.15
N THR A 122 28.16 15.60 35.20
CA THR A 122 27.73 16.99 35.32
C THR A 122 28.94 17.90 35.64
N GLY A 123 28.73 19.22 35.63
CA GLY A 123 29.81 20.19 35.92
C GLY A 123 30.39 20.07 37.34
N ASP A 124 29.58 19.59 38.29
CA ASP A 124 29.95 19.24 39.67
C ASP A 124 30.51 17.80 39.80
N GLY A 125 30.75 17.11 38.67
CA GLY A 125 31.41 15.81 38.62
C GLY A 125 30.52 14.60 38.92
N GLN A 126 29.23 14.81 39.21
CA GLN A 126 28.26 13.76 39.49
C GLN A 126 27.94 12.95 38.24
N ARG A 127 27.81 11.63 38.40
CA ARG A 127 27.47 10.72 37.30
C ARG A 127 26.01 10.94 36.90
N THR A 128 25.75 11.17 35.62
CA THR A 128 24.39 11.36 35.09
C THR A 128 24.20 10.58 33.79
N PRO A 129 23.05 9.94 33.56
CA PRO A 129 22.81 9.28 32.27
C PRO A 129 22.68 10.36 31.21
N ILE A 130 23.34 10.21 30.07
CA ILE A 130 23.29 11.18 28.96
C ILE A 130 22.49 10.65 27.77
N ARG A 131 22.51 9.32 27.54
CA ARG A 131 21.71 8.63 26.53
C ARG A 131 21.21 7.29 27.04
N LEU A 132 20.02 6.90 26.58
CA LEU A 132 19.41 5.60 26.83
C LEU A 132 19.28 4.87 25.50
N TYR A 133 19.71 3.61 25.44
CA TYR A 133 19.71 2.83 24.21
C TYR A 133 18.64 1.77 24.25
N LEU A 134 17.63 1.91 23.38
CA LEU A 134 16.51 0.99 23.28
C LEU A 134 16.69 0.02 22.11
N GLU A 135 16.37 -1.24 22.35
CA GLU A 135 16.16 -2.26 21.31
C GLU A 135 14.67 -2.31 20.95
N PHE A 136 14.33 -1.97 19.71
CA PHE A 136 12.96 -2.04 19.19
C PHE A 136 12.75 -3.37 18.47
N THR A 137 11.54 -3.94 18.57
CA THR A 137 11.18 -5.18 17.83
C THR A 137 11.22 -4.97 16.32
N ASP A 138 10.82 -3.79 15.85
CA ASP A 138 10.92 -3.39 14.45
C ASP A 138 12.26 -2.67 14.22
N GLU A 139 13.18 -3.33 13.52
CA GLU A 139 14.51 -2.78 13.19
C GLU A 139 14.46 -1.53 12.30
N THR A 140 13.33 -1.25 11.63
CA THR A 140 13.17 -0.02 10.85
C THR A 140 13.05 1.22 11.73
N VAL A 141 12.57 1.07 12.97
CA VAL A 141 12.39 2.17 13.93
C VAL A 141 13.76 2.66 14.42
N GLY A 142 14.02 3.96 14.27
CA GLY A 142 15.25 4.60 14.76
C GLY A 142 16.47 4.41 13.86
N ARG A 143 16.28 3.98 12.60
CA ARG A 143 17.38 3.72 11.67
C ARG A 143 18.25 4.95 11.43
N GLN A 144 17.62 6.11 11.22
CA GLN A 144 18.34 7.37 11.05
C GLN A 144 19.05 7.77 12.34
N ALA A 145 18.37 7.66 13.50
CA ALA A 145 18.97 7.96 14.79
C ALA A 145 20.25 7.13 15.07
N ARG A 146 20.27 5.85 14.66
CA ARG A 146 21.47 4.99 14.76
C ARG A 146 22.57 5.43 13.80
N ALA A 147 22.23 5.80 12.57
CA ALA A 147 23.20 6.29 11.59
C ALA A 147 23.89 7.57 12.06
N ASP A 148 23.12 8.53 12.57
CA ASP A 148 23.62 9.83 13.04
C ASP A 148 24.56 9.72 14.26
N ASN A 149 24.37 8.67 15.07
CA ASN A 149 25.15 8.44 16.30
C ASN A 149 26.22 7.35 16.15
N ARG A 150 26.43 6.81 14.95
CA ARG A 150 27.29 5.64 14.71
C ARG A 150 28.70 5.77 15.26
N ALA A 151 29.33 6.94 15.11
CA ALA A 151 30.70 7.18 15.56
C ALA A 151 30.82 7.12 17.10
N ILE A 152 29.87 7.74 17.81
CA ILE A 152 29.81 7.74 19.28
C ILE A 152 29.49 6.34 19.80
N MET A 153 28.58 5.63 19.13
CA MET A 153 28.25 4.25 19.51
C MET A 153 29.47 3.32 19.36
N ALA A 154 30.24 3.49 18.30
CA ALA A 154 31.46 2.71 18.08
C ALA A 154 32.55 2.99 19.12
N SER A 155 32.75 4.25 19.52
CA SER A 155 33.75 4.60 20.55
C SER A 155 33.41 4.00 21.91
N ASP A 156 32.13 3.90 22.22
CA ASP A 156 31.64 3.48 23.54
C ASP A 156 31.32 1.97 23.57
N GLY A 157 31.61 1.23 22.49
CA GLY A 157 31.35 -0.21 22.40
C GLY A 157 29.86 -0.59 22.41
N VAL A 158 28.98 0.34 22.01
CA VAL A 158 27.53 0.13 21.99
C VAL A 158 27.13 -0.59 20.71
N ASN A 159 26.29 -1.63 20.82
CA ASN A 159 25.79 -2.37 19.66
C ASN A 159 25.04 -1.45 18.69
N ALA A 160 25.42 -1.51 17.41
CA ALA A 160 24.87 -0.70 16.33
C ALA A 160 23.39 -0.93 16.02
N SER A 161 22.76 -1.99 16.56
CA SER A 161 21.30 -2.20 16.47
C SER A 161 20.49 -1.39 17.48
N LEU A 162 21.12 -0.84 18.52
CA LEU A 162 20.41 -0.12 19.57
C LEU A 162 20.15 1.33 19.20
N THR A 163 18.93 1.80 19.40
CA THR A 163 18.53 3.17 19.06
C THR A 163 18.79 4.12 20.23
N PRO A 164 19.59 5.19 20.05
CA PRO A 164 19.82 6.18 21.09
C PRO A 164 18.59 7.07 21.32
N ILE A 165 18.25 7.27 22.58
CA ILE A 165 17.24 8.21 23.05
C ILE A 165 17.91 9.24 23.96
N GLU A 166 17.77 10.51 23.61
CA GLU A 166 18.30 11.65 24.36
C GLU A 166 17.19 12.39 25.13
N ARG A 167 17.60 13.30 26.03
CA ARG A 167 16.64 14.20 26.69
C ARG A 167 16.10 15.22 25.70
N VAL A 168 14.80 15.47 25.78
CA VAL A 168 14.15 16.56 25.06
C VAL A 168 13.64 17.62 26.02
N SER A 169 13.54 18.85 25.55
CA SER A 169 12.95 19.97 26.29
C SER A 169 11.56 20.28 25.78
N LYS A 170 10.59 20.42 26.69
CA LYS A 170 9.23 20.87 26.38
C LYS A 170 8.82 22.02 27.29
N THR A 171 8.14 23.00 26.69
CA THR A 171 7.61 24.16 27.41
C THR A 171 6.20 23.84 27.92
N ILE A 172 6.01 23.96 29.22
CA ILE A 172 4.76 23.80 29.95
C ILE A 172 4.27 25.20 30.32
N ILE A 173 3.03 25.51 29.99
CA ILE A 173 2.38 26.77 30.34
C ILE A 173 1.48 26.49 31.56
N PRO A 174 1.82 26.97 32.77
CA PRO A 174 1.10 26.59 33.98
C PRO A 174 -0.36 27.04 33.98
N ARG A 175 -0.63 28.21 33.39
CA ARG A 175 -1.96 28.81 33.25
C ARG A 175 -2.08 29.54 31.93
N LYS A 176 -3.24 29.49 31.29
CA LYS A 176 -3.53 30.26 30.07
C LYS A 176 -3.31 31.76 30.35
N GLY A 177 -2.45 32.42 29.59
CA GLY A 177 -2.08 33.83 29.78
C GLY A 177 -0.97 34.09 30.83
N SER A 178 -0.38 33.05 31.42
CA SER A 178 0.77 33.19 32.32
C SER A 178 2.00 33.74 31.58
N LEU A 179 2.65 34.75 32.15
CA LEU A 179 3.98 35.21 31.71
C LEU A 179 5.08 34.21 32.12
N LEU A 180 4.84 33.41 33.16
CA LEU A 180 5.73 32.35 33.59
C LEU A 180 5.50 31.08 32.76
N LYS A 181 6.60 30.47 32.32
CA LYS A 181 6.65 29.22 31.55
C LYS A 181 7.65 28.28 32.22
N ILE A 182 7.37 26.98 32.24
CA ILE A 182 8.29 25.97 32.77
C ILE A 182 8.85 25.17 31.61
N VAL A 183 10.17 25.11 31.48
CA VAL A 183 10.85 24.24 30.52
C VAL A 183 11.27 22.99 31.27
N ARG A 184 10.65 21.86 30.93
CA ARG A 184 11.04 20.54 31.44
C ARG A 184 11.98 19.87 30.46
N LYS A 185 13.15 19.43 30.91
CA LYS A 185 14.10 18.61 30.15
C LYS A 185 14.19 17.20 30.75
N GLN A 186 13.83 16.18 29.98
CA GLN A 186 13.78 14.79 30.42
C GLN A 186 13.81 13.82 29.22
N PHE A 187 14.19 12.56 29.45
CA PHE A 187 14.00 11.50 28.45
C PHE A 187 12.50 11.24 28.24
N PRO A 188 12.01 11.20 27.00
CA PRO A 188 10.59 11.04 26.70
C PRO A 188 10.18 9.56 26.72
N LEU A 189 10.41 8.90 27.86
CA LEU A 189 10.18 7.47 28.04
C LEU A 189 9.34 7.23 29.28
N VAL A 190 8.51 6.19 29.25
CA VAL A 190 7.85 5.62 30.42
C VAL A 190 7.95 4.11 30.37
N VAL A 191 8.09 3.45 31.53
CA VAL A 191 8.06 1.98 31.61
C VAL A 191 6.73 1.50 31.05
N CYS A 192 6.76 0.48 30.19
CA CYS A 192 5.59 0.04 29.44
C CYS A 192 5.35 -1.47 29.49
N LYS A 193 5.82 -2.16 30.53
CA LYS A 193 5.48 -3.59 30.73
C LYS A 193 3.96 -3.75 30.84
N ALA A 194 3.32 -2.81 31.53
CA ALA A 194 1.89 -2.61 31.54
C ALA A 194 1.52 -1.31 30.83
N MET A 195 0.36 -1.30 30.18
CA MET A 195 -0.25 -0.11 29.60
C MET A 195 -1.78 -0.21 29.58
N THR A 196 -2.45 0.92 29.37
CA THR A 196 -3.91 0.91 29.28
C THR A 196 -4.36 0.34 27.94
N ILE A 197 -5.52 -0.31 27.93
CA ILE A 197 -6.14 -0.84 26.69
C ILE A 197 -6.35 0.27 25.65
N HIS A 198 -6.70 1.49 26.08
CA HIS A 198 -6.81 2.64 25.18
C HIS A 198 -5.48 3.00 24.50
N LYS A 199 -4.34 2.75 25.15
CA LYS A 199 -3.01 3.07 24.61
C LYS A 199 -2.46 2.02 23.66
N CYS A 200 -2.89 0.76 23.78
CA CYS A 200 -2.48 -0.28 22.84
C CYS A 200 -3.36 -0.34 21.57
N GLN A 201 -4.43 0.43 21.47
CA GLN A 201 -5.28 0.42 20.29
C GLN A 201 -4.49 0.82 19.03
N GLY A 202 -4.48 -0.07 18.03
CA GLY A 202 -3.76 0.10 16.77
C GLY A 202 -2.36 -0.55 16.74
N SER A 203 -1.85 -1.09 17.85
CA SER A 203 -0.58 -1.81 17.86
C SER A 203 -0.75 -3.34 17.75
N THR A 204 0.29 -4.01 17.27
CA THR A 204 0.40 -5.48 17.24
C THR A 204 1.40 -5.90 18.31
N MET A 205 1.04 -6.86 19.16
CA MET A 205 1.86 -7.33 20.28
C MET A 205 1.93 -8.86 20.26
N PRO A 206 3.11 -9.50 20.15
CA PRO A 206 3.21 -10.96 20.03
C PRO A 206 2.48 -11.72 21.14
N ALA A 207 2.57 -11.24 22.38
CA ALA A 207 1.87 -11.79 23.52
C ALA A 207 1.37 -10.69 24.47
N VAL A 208 0.18 -10.90 25.04
CA VAL A 208 -0.46 -9.97 25.98
C VAL A 208 -1.14 -10.70 27.14
N ILE A 209 -1.17 -10.03 28.29
CA ILE A 209 -1.96 -10.41 29.48
C ILE A 209 -3.07 -9.37 29.64
N VAL A 210 -4.31 -9.73 29.31
CA VAL A 210 -5.47 -8.87 29.55
C VAL A 210 -5.98 -9.06 30.97
N VAL A 211 -5.96 -8.01 31.78
CA VAL A 211 -6.38 -8.07 33.19
C VAL A 211 -7.85 -7.74 33.32
N ILE A 212 -8.65 -8.73 33.67
CA ILE A 212 -10.09 -8.59 33.96
C ILE A 212 -10.27 -8.52 35.48
N ARG A 213 -10.90 -7.45 35.95
CA ARG A 213 -11.20 -7.27 37.39
C ARG A 213 -12.30 -8.23 37.82
N GLU A 214 -12.18 -8.80 39.02
CA GLU A 214 -13.20 -9.71 39.54
C GLU A 214 -14.49 -8.96 39.91
N GLU A 215 -14.36 -7.76 40.48
CA GLU A 215 -15.46 -6.93 40.96
C GLU A 215 -16.24 -6.22 39.85
N ARG A 216 -15.62 -6.03 38.68
CA ARG A 216 -16.20 -5.27 37.57
C ARG A 216 -15.95 -5.97 36.24
N ARG A 217 -17.04 -6.25 35.52
CA ARG A 217 -16.97 -6.76 34.16
C ARG A 217 -16.29 -5.73 33.25
N MET A 218 -15.23 -6.14 32.56
CA MET A 218 -14.62 -5.36 31.49
C MET A 218 -15.65 -5.17 30.36
N ASP A 219 -15.70 -3.97 29.80
CA ASP A 219 -16.63 -3.69 28.70
C ASP A 219 -16.23 -4.45 27.42
N ARG A 220 -17.21 -4.69 26.54
CA ARG A 220 -17.01 -5.46 25.29
C ARG A 220 -15.93 -4.86 24.39
N ARG A 221 -15.85 -3.53 24.32
CA ARG A 221 -14.94 -2.81 23.41
C ARG A 221 -13.51 -2.92 23.93
N SER A 222 -13.31 -2.70 25.23
CA SER A 222 -12.02 -2.84 25.90
C SER A 222 -11.49 -4.27 25.79
N PHE A 223 -12.34 -5.29 26.03
CA PHE A 223 -11.91 -6.68 25.84
C PHE A 223 -11.57 -6.97 24.37
N TYR A 224 -12.38 -6.51 23.42
CA TYR A 224 -12.09 -6.65 21.98
C TYR A 224 -10.75 -6.01 21.60
N VAL A 225 -10.48 -4.78 22.05
CA VAL A 225 -9.22 -4.10 21.77
C VAL A 225 -8.05 -4.87 22.38
N GLY A 226 -8.13 -5.27 23.66
CA GLY A 226 -7.04 -6.01 24.31
C GLY A 226 -6.79 -7.38 23.69
N ALA A 227 -7.85 -8.14 23.42
CA ALA A 227 -7.76 -9.50 22.88
C ALA A 227 -7.37 -9.55 21.39
N SER A 228 -7.48 -8.44 20.66
CA SER A 228 -7.07 -8.33 19.25
C SER A 228 -5.64 -7.84 19.04
N ARG A 229 -4.88 -7.55 20.11
CA ARG A 229 -3.46 -7.17 19.99
C ARG A 229 -2.55 -8.31 19.51
N PRO A 230 -2.70 -9.56 20.00
CA PRO A 230 -1.89 -10.67 19.52
C PRO A 230 -2.38 -11.21 18.17
N PRO A 231 -1.47 -11.56 17.25
CA PRO A 231 -1.82 -12.12 15.95
C PRO A 231 -2.34 -13.56 16.04
N SER A 232 -2.14 -14.23 17.18
CA SER A 232 -2.55 -15.61 17.40
C SER A 232 -3.21 -15.77 18.78
N LEU A 233 -4.12 -16.74 18.88
CA LEU A 233 -4.77 -17.07 20.15
C LEU A 233 -3.77 -17.54 21.23
N THR A 234 -2.64 -18.12 20.84
CA THR A 234 -1.58 -18.57 21.76
C THR A 234 -0.90 -17.41 22.46
N GLY A 235 -0.85 -16.22 21.85
CA GLY A 235 -0.32 -15.00 22.46
C GLY A 235 -1.29 -14.32 23.43
N LEU A 236 -2.56 -14.75 23.50
CA LEU A 236 -3.55 -14.17 24.41
C LEU A 236 -3.54 -14.90 25.76
N HIS A 237 -3.32 -14.16 26.84
CA HIS A 237 -3.47 -14.62 28.21
C HIS A 237 -4.43 -13.71 28.97
N ILE A 238 -5.25 -14.28 29.85
CA ILE A 238 -6.25 -13.53 30.63
C ILE A 238 -5.95 -13.70 32.11
N LEU A 239 -5.67 -12.60 32.81
CA LEU A 239 -5.58 -12.57 34.27
C LEU A 239 -6.96 -12.22 34.84
N GLY A 240 -7.57 -13.15 35.57
CA GLY A 240 -8.94 -13.03 36.07
C GLY A 240 -9.91 -13.95 35.32
N LYS A 241 -11.20 -13.88 35.68
CA LYS A 241 -12.24 -14.77 35.13
C LYS A 241 -12.95 -14.14 33.93
N TYR A 242 -12.83 -14.76 32.76
CA TYR A 242 -13.54 -14.32 31.56
C TYR A 242 -15.04 -14.61 31.68
N ARG A 243 -15.85 -13.59 31.41
CA ARG A 243 -17.30 -13.72 31.26
C ARG A 243 -17.69 -13.17 29.89
N ARG A 244 -18.24 -14.02 29.03
CA ARG A 244 -18.70 -13.64 27.68
C ARG A 244 -19.51 -12.34 27.75
N PRO A 245 -19.14 -11.26 27.05
CA PRO A 245 -19.91 -10.02 26.97
C PRO A 245 -21.33 -10.25 26.44
N SER A 246 -22.28 -9.42 26.85
CA SER A 246 -23.64 -9.48 26.30
C SER A 246 -23.59 -9.11 24.81
N PRO A 247 -24.43 -9.73 23.95
CA PRO A 247 -24.46 -9.40 22.53
C PRO A 247 -24.83 -7.92 22.33
N PRO A 248 -24.46 -7.33 21.17
CA PRO A 248 -24.99 -6.02 20.76
C PRO A 248 -26.52 -6.01 20.80
N LEU A 249 -27.08 -4.84 21.11
CA LEU A 249 -28.52 -4.64 20.97
C LEU A 249 -28.88 -4.67 19.48
N PRO A 250 -30.11 -5.05 19.11
CA PRO A 250 -30.54 -5.05 17.71
C PRO A 250 -30.35 -3.70 17.00
N ASN A 251 -30.47 -2.59 17.73
CA ASN A 251 -30.29 -1.22 17.23
C ASN A 251 -28.92 -0.62 17.63
N ASP A 252 -27.90 -1.45 17.84
CA ASP A 252 -26.53 -0.96 18.09
C ASP A 252 -26.03 -0.21 16.85
N PRO A 253 -25.66 1.09 16.95
CA PRO A 253 -25.32 1.91 15.79
C PRO A 253 -24.13 1.37 15.00
N VAL A 254 -23.21 0.63 15.65
CA VAL A 254 -22.07 0.01 14.97
C VAL A 254 -22.52 -1.16 14.10
N ILE A 255 -23.49 -1.94 14.56
CA ILE A 255 -24.02 -3.08 13.79
C ILE A 255 -24.83 -2.60 12.60
N LEU A 256 -25.67 -1.58 12.79
CA LEU A 256 -26.43 -0.98 11.69
C LEU A 256 -25.50 -0.40 10.61
N GLU A 257 -24.40 0.25 11.01
CA GLU A 257 -23.43 0.79 10.05
C GLU A 257 -22.66 -0.31 9.32
N LEU A 258 -22.25 -1.37 10.00
CA LEU A 258 -21.61 -2.53 9.34
C LEU A 258 -22.56 -3.17 8.32
N GLN A 259 -23.83 -3.38 8.67
CA GLN A 259 -24.84 -3.89 7.74
C GLN A 259 -25.05 -2.96 6.54
N ARG A 260 -25.06 -1.64 6.76
CA ARG A 260 -25.14 -0.65 5.67
C ARG A 260 -23.95 -0.75 4.72
N LEU A 261 -22.73 -0.90 5.25
CA LEU A 261 -21.51 -1.04 4.47
C LEU A 261 -21.43 -2.36 3.68
N GLU A 262 -22.09 -3.41 4.15
CA GLU A 262 -22.18 -4.71 3.48
C GLU A 262 -23.19 -4.73 2.32
N LEU A 263 -24.01 -3.69 2.15
CA LEU A 263 -24.96 -3.59 1.04
C LEU A 263 -24.22 -3.47 -0.31
N PRO A 264 -24.62 -4.22 -1.36
CA PRO A 264 -23.95 -4.20 -2.66
C PRO A 264 -23.82 -2.81 -3.28
N GLU A 265 -24.81 -1.95 -3.10
CA GLU A 265 -24.79 -0.56 -3.58
C GLU A 265 -23.76 0.33 -2.86
N ASN A 266 -23.33 -0.07 -1.65
CA ASN A 266 -22.30 0.61 -0.86
C ASN A 266 -20.94 -0.09 -0.96
N ALA A 267 -20.86 -1.23 -1.65
CA ALA A 267 -19.61 -1.92 -1.87
C ALA A 267 -18.67 -0.99 -2.66
N VAL A 268 -17.45 -0.85 -2.16
CA VAL A 268 -16.39 -0.14 -2.90
C VAL A 268 -16.09 -0.96 -4.15
N GLN A 269 -16.55 -0.50 -5.31
CA GLN A 269 -16.09 -1.03 -6.58
C GLN A 269 -14.65 -0.57 -6.79
N PHE A 270 -13.73 -1.51 -6.84
CA PHE A 270 -12.37 -1.22 -7.27
C PHE A 270 -12.43 -0.75 -8.73
N SER A 271 -11.92 0.45 -9.01
CA SER A 271 -11.96 1.06 -10.33
C SER A 271 -11.07 0.36 -11.37
N ILE A 272 -10.25 -0.60 -10.94
CA ILE A 272 -9.26 -1.27 -11.79
C ILE A 272 -9.71 -2.71 -12.02
N ASN A 273 -10.12 -2.99 -13.26
CA ASN A 273 -10.49 -4.32 -13.72
C ASN A 273 -9.26 -5.00 -14.31
N PHE A 274 -8.69 -5.95 -13.57
CA PHE A 274 -7.54 -6.71 -14.03
C PHE A 274 -7.99 -7.91 -14.89
N PRO A 275 -7.33 -8.15 -16.04
CA PRO A 275 -7.66 -9.29 -16.91
C PRO A 275 -7.58 -10.64 -16.17
N GLU A 276 -6.57 -10.82 -15.32
CA GLU A 276 -6.33 -12.02 -14.51
C GLU A 276 -7.43 -12.33 -13.49
N LEU A 277 -8.18 -11.33 -13.01
CA LEU A 277 -9.27 -11.54 -12.05
C LEU A 277 -10.55 -12.05 -12.72
N ASN A 278 -10.63 -11.98 -14.05
CA ASN A 278 -11.80 -12.38 -14.86
C ASN A 278 -11.52 -13.62 -15.72
N ALA A 279 -10.38 -14.28 -15.48
CA ALA A 279 -9.99 -15.54 -16.11
C ALA A 279 -10.72 -16.72 -15.43
N ASP A 280 -12.03 -16.82 -15.61
CA ASP A 280 -12.86 -17.92 -15.05
C ASP A 280 -12.59 -19.30 -15.69
N GLY A 281 -11.51 -19.44 -16.47
CA GLY A 281 -11.12 -20.67 -17.17
C GLY A 281 -11.87 -20.94 -18.48
N GLU A 282 -13.04 -20.33 -18.69
CA GLU A 282 -13.77 -20.36 -19.97
C GLU A 282 -13.31 -19.21 -20.89
N GLY A 283 -12.93 -19.51 -22.14
CA GLY A 283 -12.54 -18.53 -23.14
C GLY A 283 -11.04 -18.12 -23.17
N ALA A 284 -10.75 -17.03 -23.88
CA ALA A 284 -9.43 -16.39 -23.89
C ALA A 284 -9.50 -14.89 -23.66
N VAL A 285 -8.48 -14.37 -23.00
CA VAL A 285 -8.36 -12.95 -22.67
C VAL A 285 -7.40 -12.28 -23.65
N ALA A 286 -7.84 -11.22 -24.32
CA ALA A 286 -7.05 -10.44 -25.24
C ALA A 286 -6.78 -9.04 -24.66
N LEU A 287 -5.55 -8.57 -24.75
CA LEU A 287 -5.10 -7.29 -24.25
C LEU A 287 -4.40 -6.50 -25.36
N PHE A 288 -4.88 -5.28 -25.61
CA PHE A 288 -4.26 -4.30 -26.47
C PHE A 288 -3.62 -3.18 -25.65
N HIS A 289 -2.44 -2.73 -26.04
CA HIS A 289 -1.78 -1.59 -25.39
C HIS A 289 -0.86 -0.81 -26.34
N ASN A 290 -1.06 0.51 -26.42
CA ASN A 290 -0.01 1.42 -26.90
C ASN A 290 1.09 1.53 -25.83
N ILE A 291 2.14 0.73 -26.00
CA ILE A 291 3.17 0.56 -24.96
C ILE A 291 4.28 1.61 -25.03
N VAL A 292 4.28 2.46 -26.06
CA VAL A 292 5.24 3.55 -26.31
C VAL A 292 6.69 3.09 -26.54
N SER A 293 7.25 2.11 -25.83
CA SER A 293 8.61 1.60 -26.00
C SER A 293 8.80 0.23 -25.34
N LEU A 294 8.39 -0.84 -26.01
CA LEU A 294 8.50 -2.22 -25.50
C LEU A 294 9.92 -2.55 -25.02
N HIS A 295 10.94 -2.18 -25.79
CA HIS A 295 12.35 -2.43 -25.42
C HIS A 295 12.77 -1.80 -24.08
N LYS A 296 12.15 -0.68 -23.66
CA LYS A 296 12.41 -0.07 -22.33
C LYS A 296 11.61 -0.73 -21.22
N HIS A 297 10.41 -1.20 -21.55
CA HIS A 297 9.44 -1.70 -20.58
C HIS A 297 9.35 -3.23 -20.53
N HIS A 298 10.21 -3.94 -21.29
CA HIS A 298 10.21 -5.40 -21.39
C HIS A 298 10.22 -6.10 -20.02
N ASN A 299 11.10 -5.69 -19.11
CA ASN A 299 11.16 -6.24 -17.75
C ASN A 299 9.86 -6.02 -16.94
N HIS A 300 9.14 -4.92 -17.19
CA HIS A 300 7.85 -4.69 -16.55
C HIS A 300 6.78 -5.60 -17.17
N VAL A 301 6.74 -5.72 -18.50
CA VAL A 301 5.79 -6.59 -19.23
C VAL A 301 5.88 -8.04 -18.78
N VAL A 302 7.10 -8.58 -18.60
CA VAL A 302 7.28 -9.99 -18.21
C VAL A 302 6.93 -10.27 -16.74
N GLN A 303 6.78 -9.23 -15.90
CA GLN A 303 6.43 -9.35 -14.48
C GLN A 303 4.99 -8.91 -14.16
N ASP A 304 4.36 -8.19 -15.08
CA ASP A 304 3.04 -7.63 -14.90
C ASP A 304 1.95 -8.68 -15.19
N LEU A 305 1.04 -8.82 -14.25
CA LEU A 305 -0.02 -9.82 -14.27
C LEU A 305 -1.02 -9.56 -15.41
N SER A 306 -1.24 -8.31 -15.83
CA SER A 306 -2.15 -7.97 -16.95
C SER A 306 -1.69 -8.62 -18.25
N TYR A 307 -0.38 -8.62 -18.51
CA TYR A 307 0.19 -9.22 -19.72
C TYR A 307 0.33 -10.73 -19.58
N THR A 308 0.85 -11.21 -18.45
CA THR A 308 1.12 -12.64 -18.24
C THR A 308 -0.17 -13.46 -18.03
N GLY A 309 -1.21 -12.84 -17.48
CA GLY A 309 -2.56 -13.36 -17.33
C GLY A 309 -3.32 -13.45 -18.64
N SER A 310 -3.07 -12.52 -19.58
CA SER A 310 -3.67 -12.52 -20.91
C SER A 310 -3.20 -13.68 -21.79
N ASP A 311 -3.99 -14.02 -22.80
CA ASP A 311 -3.68 -15.09 -23.76
C ASP A 311 -3.22 -14.55 -25.11
N ILE A 312 -3.72 -13.38 -25.49
CA ILE A 312 -3.35 -12.67 -26.70
C ILE A 312 -2.95 -11.26 -26.30
N VAL A 313 -1.70 -10.88 -26.55
CA VAL A 313 -1.16 -9.55 -26.22
C VAL A 313 -0.80 -8.83 -27.52
N MET A 314 -1.46 -7.71 -27.77
CA MET A 314 -1.34 -6.88 -28.96
C MET A 314 -0.74 -5.53 -28.57
N LEU A 315 0.46 -5.23 -29.05
CA LEU A 315 1.18 -4.02 -28.70
C LEU A 315 1.35 -3.13 -29.92
N CYS A 316 1.13 -1.83 -29.76
CA CYS A 316 1.55 -0.81 -30.74
C CYS A 316 2.52 0.20 -30.11
N GLU A 317 3.15 1.01 -30.95
CA GLU A 317 4.33 1.82 -30.61
C GLU A 317 5.38 1.03 -29.83
N THR A 318 5.68 -0.19 -30.28
CA THR A 318 6.70 -0.98 -29.59
C THR A 318 8.08 -0.31 -29.70
N ARG A 319 8.29 0.51 -30.74
CA ARG A 319 9.53 1.20 -31.07
C ARG A 319 10.74 0.28 -31.09
N THR A 320 10.51 -0.96 -31.52
CA THR A 320 11.47 -2.06 -31.54
C THR A 320 12.34 -2.01 -32.79
N MET A 321 13.52 -2.61 -32.72
CA MET A 321 14.51 -2.75 -33.78
C MET A 321 14.88 -4.23 -33.90
N SER A 322 15.29 -4.70 -35.07
CA SER A 322 15.50 -6.14 -35.32
C SER A 322 16.45 -6.85 -34.34
N GLN A 323 17.39 -6.12 -33.72
CA GLN A 323 18.30 -6.66 -32.71
C GLN A 323 17.72 -6.78 -31.30
N ASP A 324 16.56 -6.19 -31.01
CA ASP A 324 15.97 -6.22 -29.67
C ASP A 324 15.39 -7.60 -29.37
N ASP A 325 15.74 -8.14 -28.20
CA ASP A 325 15.03 -9.25 -27.59
C ASP A 325 13.75 -8.72 -26.92
N VAL A 326 12.63 -9.27 -27.35
CA VAL A 326 11.29 -8.89 -26.91
C VAL A 326 10.48 -10.13 -26.53
N SER A 327 11.15 -11.24 -26.24
CA SER A 327 10.51 -12.49 -25.88
C SER A 327 9.74 -12.37 -24.55
N ILE A 328 8.49 -12.84 -24.51
CA ILE A 328 7.69 -12.90 -23.28
C ILE A 328 7.60 -14.37 -22.87
N PRO A 329 8.07 -14.77 -21.67
CA PRO A 329 8.02 -16.16 -21.23
C PRO A 329 6.60 -16.73 -21.28
N GLY A 330 6.44 -17.90 -21.90
CA GLY A 330 5.14 -18.56 -22.06
C GLY A 330 4.32 -18.12 -23.29
N PHE A 331 4.86 -17.21 -24.10
CA PHE A 331 4.23 -16.71 -25.32
C PHE A 331 5.06 -17.01 -26.58
N GLN A 332 4.35 -17.21 -27.69
CA GLN A 332 4.86 -17.20 -29.04
C GLN A 332 4.65 -15.82 -29.68
N LEU A 333 5.72 -15.24 -30.23
CA LEU A 333 5.64 -14.03 -31.04
C LEU A 333 5.15 -14.39 -32.46
N LEU A 334 3.91 -14.05 -32.80
CA LEU A 334 3.30 -14.37 -34.10
C LEU A 334 3.45 -13.27 -35.14
N HIS A 335 3.50 -12.01 -34.71
CA HIS A 335 3.71 -10.87 -35.61
C HIS A 335 4.61 -9.85 -34.93
N ARG A 336 5.54 -9.28 -35.70
CA ARG A 336 6.42 -8.21 -35.27
C ARG A 336 6.69 -7.27 -36.43
N ARG A 337 6.54 -5.98 -36.18
CA ARG A 337 6.96 -4.91 -37.07
C ARG A 337 7.84 -3.94 -36.30
N ASP A 338 9.08 -3.82 -36.75
CA ASP A 338 10.08 -2.91 -36.17
C ASP A 338 10.01 -1.51 -36.80
N CYS A 339 10.69 -0.55 -36.17
CA CYS A 339 10.95 0.77 -36.72
C CYS A 339 11.73 0.67 -38.06
N ILE A 340 11.40 1.57 -38.98
CA ILE A 340 12.06 1.69 -40.28
C ILE A 340 13.23 2.69 -40.16
N LYS A 341 14.45 2.22 -40.41
CA LYS A 341 15.76 2.90 -40.20
C LYS A 341 16.31 2.77 -38.77
N ALA A 342 17.57 3.17 -38.58
CA ALA A 342 18.29 3.08 -37.30
C ALA A 342 17.78 4.03 -36.20
N THR A 343 16.65 4.73 -36.41
CA THR A 343 16.06 5.66 -35.43
C THR A 343 14.73 5.12 -34.93
N ARG A 344 14.58 5.02 -33.61
CA ARG A 344 13.31 4.64 -32.97
C ARG A 344 12.32 5.80 -33.09
N HIS A 345 11.13 5.54 -33.63
CA HIS A 345 10.04 6.51 -33.78
C HIS A 345 8.73 5.87 -33.31
N PRO A 346 7.67 6.66 -33.00
CA PRO A 346 6.32 6.21 -32.58
C PRO A 346 5.63 5.24 -33.55
N TYR A 347 6.18 4.04 -33.71
CA TYR A 347 5.78 3.02 -34.67
C TYR A 347 6.21 1.64 -34.19
N GLY A 348 5.63 0.62 -34.82
CA GLY A 348 5.91 -0.78 -34.56
C GLY A 348 4.75 -1.48 -33.87
N THR A 349 4.52 -2.72 -34.28
CA THR A 349 3.44 -3.57 -33.78
C THR A 349 4.00 -4.93 -33.36
N SER A 350 3.43 -5.55 -32.34
CA SER A 350 3.82 -6.92 -31.95
C SER A 350 2.61 -7.69 -31.42
N LEU A 351 2.53 -8.96 -31.77
CA LEU A 351 1.47 -9.88 -31.35
C LEU A 351 2.10 -11.09 -30.66
N TYR A 352 1.76 -11.27 -29.40
CA TYR A 352 2.16 -12.42 -28.61
C TYR A 352 0.94 -13.28 -28.32
N VAL A 353 1.08 -14.59 -28.44
CA VAL A 353 0.03 -15.56 -28.15
C VAL A 353 0.57 -16.60 -27.20
N LYS A 354 -0.14 -16.83 -26.10
CA LYS A 354 0.25 -17.81 -25.08
C LYS A 354 0.34 -19.19 -25.70
N HIS A 355 1.32 -20.00 -25.29
CA HIS A 355 1.57 -21.30 -25.92
C HIS A 355 0.35 -22.23 -25.94
N ARG A 356 -0.59 -22.09 -25.00
CA ARG A 356 -1.84 -22.87 -24.99
C ARG A 356 -2.74 -22.63 -26.21
N LEU A 357 -2.65 -21.44 -26.83
CA LEU A 357 -3.38 -21.06 -28.05
C LEU A 357 -2.47 -21.10 -29.30
N ALA A 358 -1.22 -21.56 -29.16
CA ALA A 358 -0.31 -21.69 -30.29
C ALA A 358 -0.90 -22.65 -31.33
N GLY A 359 -0.92 -22.24 -32.59
CA GLY A 359 -1.52 -22.99 -33.69
C GLY A 359 -3.04 -22.81 -33.85
N GLN A 360 -3.75 -22.26 -32.87
CA GLN A 360 -5.15 -21.85 -33.03
C GLN A 360 -5.26 -20.42 -33.58
N VAL A 361 -4.27 -19.58 -33.29
CA VAL A 361 -4.21 -18.19 -33.77
C VAL A 361 -3.34 -18.09 -35.02
N SER A 362 -3.87 -17.46 -36.07
CA SER A 362 -3.14 -17.15 -37.29
C SER A 362 -3.33 -15.70 -37.72
N VAL A 363 -2.26 -15.07 -38.19
CA VAL A 363 -2.31 -13.71 -38.76
C VAL A 363 -2.65 -13.84 -40.24
N ILE A 364 -3.80 -13.32 -40.64
CA ILE A 364 -4.29 -13.41 -42.03
C ILE A 364 -4.13 -12.10 -42.80
N PHE A 365 -3.94 -10.99 -42.10
CA PHE A 365 -3.79 -9.67 -42.68
C PHE A 365 -2.77 -8.85 -41.89
N ALA A 366 -1.79 -8.24 -42.56
CA ALA A 366 -0.81 -7.36 -41.92
C ALA A 366 -0.29 -6.32 -42.92
N LYS A 367 -1.02 -5.21 -43.07
CA LYS A 367 -0.75 -4.21 -44.12
C LYS A 367 -0.52 -2.82 -43.51
N PRO A 368 0.72 -2.32 -43.53
CA PRO A 368 1.01 -0.94 -43.15
C PRO A 368 0.84 -0.01 -44.36
N SER A 369 0.56 1.27 -44.10
CA SER A 369 0.78 2.36 -45.05
C SER A 369 1.48 3.50 -44.35
N LEU A 370 2.52 4.03 -45.00
CA LEU A 370 3.47 4.98 -44.44
C LEU A 370 3.66 6.12 -45.45
N ASN A 371 3.18 7.31 -45.11
CA ASN A 371 3.26 8.49 -45.95
C ASN A 371 4.29 9.48 -45.37
N GLU A 372 5.10 10.05 -46.28
CA GLU A 372 6.10 11.12 -46.15
C GLU A 372 6.94 11.20 -44.85
N TRP A 373 8.25 11.11 -45.03
CA TRP A 373 9.24 11.50 -44.02
C TRP A 373 9.60 12.97 -44.20
N ARG A 374 9.15 13.87 -43.31
CA ARG A 374 9.64 15.25 -43.25
C ARG A 374 10.58 15.41 -42.07
N GLY A 375 11.79 15.92 -42.32
CA GLY A 375 12.79 16.17 -41.26
C GLY A 375 13.26 14.91 -40.51
N GLY A 376 13.15 13.72 -41.11
CA GLY A 376 13.60 12.47 -40.49
C GLY A 376 12.59 11.76 -39.58
N HIS A 377 11.34 12.24 -39.51
CA HIS A 377 10.27 11.61 -38.73
C HIS A 377 9.11 11.13 -39.61
N LEU A 378 8.57 9.96 -39.27
CA LEU A 378 7.36 9.40 -39.87
C LEU A 378 6.14 10.19 -39.35
N GLN A 379 5.41 10.89 -40.23
CA GLN A 379 4.28 11.73 -39.83
C GLN A 379 2.91 11.03 -39.98
N SER A 380 2.66 10.38 -41.11
CA SER A 380 1.33 9.86 -41.44
C SER A 380 1.39 8.37 -41.71
N PHE A 381 0.71 7.56 -40.89
CA PHE A 381 0.67 6.12 -41.10
C PHE A 381 -0.58 5.45 -40.52
N VAL A 382 -0.85 4.25 -41.03
CA VAL A 382 -1.79 3.29 -40.45
C VAL A 382 -1.19 1.89 -40.53
N ASP A 383 -1.21 1.14 -39.44
CA ASP A 383 -0.86 -0.28 -39.41
C ASP A 383 -2.08 -1.06 -38.93
N VAL A 384 -2.57 -2.00 -39.74
CA VAL A 384 -3.72 -2.84 -39.43
C VAL A 384 -3.28 -4.29 -39.52
N VAL A 385 -3.53 -5.03 -38.44
CA VAL A 385 -3.22 -6.46 -38.32
C VAL A 385 -4.49 -7.21 -37.98
N GLY A 386 -4.88 -8.15 -38.83
CA GLY A 386 -6.02 -9.03 -38.65
C GLY A 386 -5.57 -10.46 -38.36
N LEU A 387 -6.13 -11.06 -37.32
CA LEU A 387 -5.88 -12.44 -36.92
C LEU A 387 -7.19 -13.21 -36.78
N VAL A 388 -7.11 -14.51 -37.04
CA VAL A 388 -8.17 -15.49 -36.82
C VAL A 388 -7.79 -16.36 -35.65
N VAL A 389 -8.72 -16.53 -34.72
CA VAL A 389 -8.63 -17.44 -33.59
C VAL A 389 -9.57 -18.61 -33.87
N SER A 390 -8.99 -19.80 -34.00
CA SER A 390 -9.68 -21.04 -34.35
C SER A 390 -10.25 -21.69 -33.08
N GLY A 391 -11.58 -21.68 -32.92
CA GLY A 391 -12.32 -22.32 -31.84
C GLY A 391 -13.63 -22.94 -32.34
N TRP A 392 -14.64 -23.07 -31.46
CA TRP A 392 -15.98 -23.53 -31.84
C TRP A 392 -16.67 -22.56 -32.80
N THR A 393 -16.44 -21.26 -32.61
CA THR A 393 -16.74 -20.22 -33.59
C THR A 393 -15.43 -19.60 -34.08
N LYS A 394 -15.27 -19.43 -35.40
CA LYS A 394 -14.13 -18.68 -35.95
C LYS A 394 -14.28 -17.21 -35.54
N SER A 395 -13.43 -16.76 -34.63
CA SER A 395 -13.40 -15.39 -34.14
C SER A 395 -12.24 -14.63 -34.78
N GLY A 396 -12.46 -13.36 -35.11
CA GLY A 396 -11.48 -12.47 -35.71
C GLY A 396 -11.15 -11.32 -34.78
N ILE A 397 -9.87 -11.01 -34.65
CA ILE A 397 -9.42 -9.80 -33.97
C ILE A 397 -8.67 -8.94 -34.98
N VAL A 398 -9.00 -7.66 -35.03
CA VAL A 398 -8.21 -6.65 -35.75
C VAL A 398 -7.61 -5.73 -34.71
N PHE A 399 -6.29 -5.63 -34.67
CA PHE A 399 -5.64 -4.56 -33.92
C PHE A 399 -4.94 -3.57 -34.84
N LEU A 400 -4.99 -2.30 -34.47
CA LEU A 400 -4.47 -1.24 -35.32
C LEU A 400 -3.81 -0.10 -34.55
N HIS A 401 -2.97 0.63 -35.26
CA HIS A 401 -2.42 1.90 -34.82
C HIS A 401 -2.47 2.89 -35.99
N ARG A 402 -3.25 3.96 -35.80
CA ARG A 402 -3.40 5.07 -36.75
C ARG A 402 -2.69 6.28 -36.18
N SER A 403 -1.78 6.92 -36.94
CA SER A 403 -1.19 8.19 -36.51
C SER A 403 -2.18 9.36 -36.61
N PRO A 404 -2.02 10.44 -35.83
CA PRO A 404 -2.93 11.59 -35.86
C PRO A 404 -3.09 12.21 -37.25
N GLN A 405 -2.01 12.22 -38.05
CA GLN A 405 -1.95 12.80 -39.38
C GLN A 405 -2.41 11.84 -40.50
N CYS A 406 -2.86 10.62 -40.18
CA CYS A 406 -3.41 9.69 -41.17
C CYS A 406 -4.79 10.16 -41.65
N SER A 407 -5.01 10.18 -42.97
CA SER A 407 -6.34 10.52 -43.50
C SER A 407 -7.37 9.46 -43.14
N MET A 408 -8.62 9.89 -42.93
CA MET A 408 -9.73 8.98 -42.65
C MET A 408 -10.01 8.04 -43.83
N SER A 409 -9.79 8.50 -45.08
CA SER A 409 -9.97 7.67 -46.27
C SER A 409 -8.98 6.50 -46.32
N LEU A 410 -7.70 6.75 -46.03
CA LEU A 410 -6.66 5.72 -46.00
C LEU A 410 -6.91 4.72 -44.88
N PHE A 411 -7.27 5.22 -43.69
CA PHE A 411 -7.66 4.37 -42.56
C PHE A 411 -8.84 3.45 -42.92
N LYS A 412 -9.93 4.02 -43.45
CA LYS A 412 -11.12 3.26 -43.86
C LYS A 412 -10.79 2.23 -44.94
N GLN A 413 -9.92 2.56 -45.90
CA GLN A 413 -9.48 1.61 -46.91
C GLN A 413 -8.77 0.40 -46.27
N HIS A 414 -7.77 0.63 -45.42
CA HIS A 414 -7.01 -0.46 -44.79
C HIS A 414 -7.86 -1.33 -43.87
N LEU A 415 -8.75 -0.73 -43.08
CA LEU A 415 -9.67 -1.48 -42.22
C LEU A 415 -10.68 -2.27 -43.05
N THR A 416 -11.22 -1.70 -44.14
CA THR A 416 -12.13 -2.42 -45.05
C THR A 416 -11.45 -3.61 -45.71
N ASP A 417 -10.22 -3.44 -46.22
CA ASP A 417 -9.42 -4.54 -46.80
C ASP A 417 -9.25 -5.69 -45.78
N CYS A 418 -8.96 -5.36 -44.51
CA CYS A 418 -8.80 -6.34 -43.43
C CYS A 418 -10.10 -7.07 -43.10
N LEU A 419 -11.22 -6.33 -42.98
CA LEU A 419 -12.54 -6.91 -42.68
C LEU A 419 -13.03 -7.82 -43.82
N GLN A 420 -12.79 -7.44 -45.07
CA GLN A 420 -13.07 -8.30 -46.23
C GLN A 420 -12.22 -9.57 -46.20
N CYS A 421 -10.95 -9.48 -45.81
CA CYS A 421 -10.09 -10.65 -45.64
C CYS A 421 -10.60 -11.60 -44.55
N LEU A 422 -11.08 -11.08 -43.42
CA LEU A 422 -11.72 -11.88 -42.36
C LEU A 422 -13.00 -12.57 -42.86
N GLN A 423 -13.83 -11.86 -43.64
CA GLN A 423 -15.03 -12.42 -44.23
C GLN A 423 -14.72 -13.58 -45.19
N GLN A 424 -13.65 -13.49 -45.99
CA GLN A 424 -13.17 -14.56 -46.85
C GLN A 424 -12.73 -15.82 -46.08
N HIS A 425 -12.33 -15.66 -44.81
CA HIS A 425 -11.99 -16.76 -43.91
C HIS A 425 -13.20 -17.29 -43.11
N GLU A 426 -14.42 -16.84 -43.45
CA GLU A 426 -15.69 -17.20 -42.81
C GLU A 426 -15.77 -16.82 -41.32
N VAL A 427 -15.06 -15.76 -40.94
CA VAL A 427 -15.15 -15.21 -39.58
C VAL A 427 -16.48 -14.51 -39.40
N LYS A 428 -17.19 -14.84 -38.31
CA LYS A 428 -18.49 -14.24 -37.98
C LYS A 428 -18.39 -13.24 -36.84
N SER A 429 -17.67 -13.61 -35.79
CA SER A 429 -17.43 -12.79 -34.61
C SER A 429 -16.17 -11.96 -34.84
N ILE A 430 -16.27 -10.63 -34.82
CA ILE A 430 -15.17 -9.71 -35.11
C ILE A 430 -15.07 -8.68 -33.99
N THR A 431 -13.86 -8.54 -33.46
CA THR A 431 -13.49 -7.48 -32.52
C THR A 431 -12.38 -6.63 -33.14
N VAL A 432 -12.54 -5.30 -33.15
CA VAL A 432 -11.56 -4.33 -33.64
C VAL A 432 -11.11 -3.46 -32.47
N VAL A 433 -9.82 -3.49 -32.14
CA VAL A 433 -9.23 -2.73 -31.03
C VAL A 433 -8.02 -1.93 -31.52
N GLY A 434 -7.70 -0.81 -30.92
CA GLY A 434 -6.48 -0.09 -31.31
C GLY A 434 -6.41 1.33 -30.84
N ASP A 435 -5.27 1.96 -31.13
CA ASP A 435 -5.11 3.41 -31.02
C ASP A 435 -5.57 4.05 -32.34
N PHE A 436 -6.76 4.65 -32.29
CA PHE A 436 -7.36 5.31 -33.45
C PHE A 436 -6.86 6.73 -33.63
N ASN A 437 -6.24 7.35 -32.60
CA ASN A 437 -5.98 8.79 -32.54
C ASN A 437 -7.21 9.62 -32.96
N ILE A 438 -8.40 9.21 -32.51
CA ILE A 438 -9.68 9.90 -32.65
C ILE A 438 -10.27 9.97 -31.25
N ASN A 439 -10.32 11.16 -30.67
CA ASN A 439 -10.83 11.34 -29.33
C ASN A 439 -12.35 11.15 -29.32
N PHE A 440 -12.82 10.08 -28.71
CA PHE A 440 -14.23 9.72 -28.68
C PHE A 440 -15.08 10.71 -27.88
N LYS A 441 -14.44 11.55 -27.05
CA LYS A 441 -15.08 12.67 -26.37
C LYS A 441 -15.42 13.84 -27.31
N GLU A 442 -14.89 13.85 -28.53
CA GLU A 442 -15.21 14.83 -29.58
C GLU A 442 -16.34 14.29 -30.47
N ILE A 443 -17.54 14.86 -30.30
CA ILE A 443 -18.80 14.33 -30.85
C ILE A 443 -18.75 14.09 -32.36
N GLU A 444 -18.25 15.04 -33.15
CA GLU A 444 -18.27 14.97 -34.62
C GLU A 444 -17.37 13.85 -35.17
N ALA A 445 -16.16 13.74 -34.61
CA ALA A 445 -15.20 12.72 -35.01
C ALA A 445 -15.67 11.32 -34.57
N ALA A 446 -16.22 11.21 -33.35
CA ALA A 446 -16.79 9.97 -32.82
C ALA A 446 -17.97 9.49 -33.68
N GLN A 447 -18.90 10.36 -34.05
CA GLN A 447 -20.05 10.02 -34.90
C GLN A 447 -19.63 9.52 -36.28
N THR A 448 -18.61 10.14 -36.88
CA THR A 448 -18.07 9.72 -38.18
C THR A 448 -17.46 8.32 -38.14
N LEU A 449 -16.74 8.00 -37.06
CA LEU A 449 -16.17 6.67 -36.83
C LEU A 449 -17.26 5.64 -36.56
N LEU A 450 -18.22 5.96 -35.68
CA LEU A 450 -19.36 5.10 -35.35
C LEU A 450 -20.19 4.74 -36.57
N ALA A 451 -20.54 5.73 -37.40
CA ALA A 451 -21.30 5.49 -38.62
C ALA A 451 -20.56 4.53 -39.57
N TYR A 452 -19.24 4.67 -39.67
CA TYR A 452 -18.42 3.78 -40.48
C TYR A 452 -18.35 2.36 -39.90
N MET A 453 -18.12 2.21 -38.59
CA MET A 453 -18.07 0.89 -37.92
C MET A 453 -19.41 0.15 -38.02
N ARG A 454 -20.54 0.86 -37.87
CA ARG A 454 -21.89 0.30 -37.99
C ARG A 454 -22.18 -0.32 -39.36
N ASN A 455 -21.54 0.15 -40.43
CA ASN A 455 -21.68 -0.47 -41.76
C ASN A 455 -21.18 -1.93 -41.79
N PHE A 456 -20.35 -2.33 -40.82
CA PHE A 456 -19.86 -3.69 -40.64
C PHE A 456 -20.53 -4.41 -39.45
N GLY A 457 -21.58 -3.81 -38.86
CA GLY A 457 -22.25 -4.35 -37.67
C GLY A 457 -21.43 -4.21 -36.37
N LEU A 458 -20.35 -3.44 -36.38
CA LEU A 458 -19.48 -3.24 -35.23
C LEU A 458 -20.02 -2.11 -34.33
N ASN A 459 -20.20 -2.40 -33.05
CA ASN A 459 -20.62 -1.45 -32.02
C ASN A 459 -19.50 -1.22 -31.02
N ILE A 460 -19.42 -0.01 -30.46
CA ILE A 460 -18.45 0.30 -29.41
C ILE A 460 -18.75 -0.56 -28.17
N ASN A 461 -17.71 -1.14 -27.57
CA ASN A 461 -17.83 -2.00 -26.40
C ASN A 461 -16.96 -1.55 -25.20
N VAL A 462 -16.24 -0.44 -25.34
CA VAL A 462 -15.68 0.31 -24.19
C VAL A 462 -16.72 1.26 -23.62
N ASN A 463 -16.67 1.52 -22.31
CA ASN A 463 -17.58 2.48 -21.67
C ASN A 463 -17.20 3.92 -22.06
N GLU A 464 -18.15 4.68 -22.59
CA GLU A 464 -17.94 6.04 -23.08
C GLU A 464 -17.53 7.04 -21.98
N SER A 465 -17.79 6.73 -20.71
CA SER A 465 -17.33 7.54 -19.57
C SER A 465 -15.85 7.37 -19.24
N ASP A 466 -15.20 6.31 -19.74
CA ASP A 466 -13.84 5.97 -19.37
C ASP A 466 -12.81 6.87 -20.08
N VAL A 467 -11.55 6.69 -19.69
CA VAL A 467 -10.39 7.35 -20.29
C VAL A 467 -9.37 6.29 -20.65
N SER A 468 -8.80 6.37 -21.84
CA SER A 468 -7.72 5.48 -22.28
C SER A 468 -6.33 6.11 -22.13
N THR A 469 -6.24 7.35 -21.62
CA THR A 469 -4.96 8.02 -21.37
C THR A 469 -4.95 8.80 -20.07
N ASP A 470 -3.75 9.07 -19.54
CA ASP A 470 -3.53 9.96 -18.40
C ASP A 470 -3.94 11.41 -18.68
N SER A 471 -3.98 11.80 -19.96
CA SER A 471 -4.49 13.10 -20.42
C SER A 471 -6.01 13.17 -20.48
N SER A 472 -6.72 12.17 -19.93
CA SER A 472 -8.19 12.08 -19.89
C SER A 472 -8.87 12.03 -21.26
N THR A 473 -8.16 11.56 -22.30
CA THR A 473 -8.74 11.28 -23.63
C THR A 473 -9.22 9.84 -23.74
N LEU A 474 -10.06 9.56 -24.73
CA LEU A 474 -10.50 8.20 -25.08
C LEU A 474 -10.20 7.98 -26.56
N ILE A 475 -9.01 7.45 -26.86
CA ILE A 475 -8.48 7.26 -28.22
C ILE A 475 -8.15 5.79 -28.53
N ASP A 476 -7.92 4.99 -27.50
CA ASP A 476 -7.77 3.54 -27.58
C ASP A 476 -9.16 2.92 -27.45
N LEU A 477 -9.73 2.49 -28.57
CA LEU A 477 -11.12 2.07 -28.66
C LEU A 477 -11.21 0.58 -28.95
N CYS A 478 -12.34 -0.01 -28.61
CA CYS A 478 -12.69 -1.36 -28.99
C CYS A 478 -14.12 -1.38 -29.56
N PHE A 479 -14.33 -2.17 -30.61
CA PHE A 479 -15.60 -2.38 -31.28
C PHE A 479 -15.83 -3.87 -31.49
N SER A 480 -17.05 -4.37 -31.30
CA SER A 480 -17.41 -5.78 -31.55
C SER A 480 -18.76 -5.89 -32.23
N ASN A 481 -18.95 -6.93 -33.05
CA ASN A 481 -20.26 -7.31 -33.60
C ASN A 481 -20.95 -8.42 -32.79
N VAL A 482 -20.32 -8.85 -31.69
CA VAL A 482 -20.86 -9.87 -30.78
C VAL A 482 -21.73 -9.18 -29.73
N PRO A 483 -23.03 -9.55 -29.61
CA PRO A 483 -23.92 -8.95 -28.63
C PRO A 483 -23.47 -9.26 -27.19
N GLY A 484 -23.36 -8.22 -26.36
CA GLY A 484 -23.04 -8.36 -24.94
C GLY A 484 -21.55 -8.37 -24.60
N ASP A 485 -20.66 -8.40 -25.59
CA ASP A 485 -19.22 -8.25 -25.37
C ASP A 485 -18.91 -6.89 -24.75
N GLN A 486 -18.02 -6.88 -23.76
CA GLN A 486 -17.50 -5.68 -23.13
C GLN A 486 -15.98 -5.67 -23.18
N ALA A 487 -15.42 -4.48 -23.40
CA ALA A 487 -14.01 -4.20 -23.25
C ALA A 487 -13.80 -3.29 -22.04
N HIS A 488 -12.73 -3.54 -21.31
CA HIS A 488 -12.39 -2.85 -20.07
C HIS A 488 -11.03 -2.18 -20.21
N ILE A 489 -10.88 -1.05 -19.52
CA ILE A 489 -9.62 -0.33 -19.44
C ILE A 489 -8.98 -0.60 -18.07
N THR A 490 -7.71 -0.96 -18.05
CA THR A 490 -6.91 -1.12 -16.83
C THR A 490 -5.82 -0.06 -16.75
N GLU A 491 -5.21 0.13 -15.58
CA GLU A 491 -4.14 1.12 -15.41
C GLU A 491 -2.77 0.61 -15.89
N SER A 492 -1.93 1.54 -16.34
CA SER A 492 -0.54 1.28 -16.74
C SER A 492 0.39 2.24 -16.03
N VAL A 493 1.52 1.71 -15.54
CA VAL A 493 2.59 2.50 -14.91
C VAL A 493 3.75 2.79 -15.87
N ILE A 494 3.67 2.28 -17.11
CA ILE A 494 4.76 2.31 -18.09
C ILE A 494 4.43 3.13 -19.35
N SER A 495 3.17 3.50 -19.53
CA SER A 495 2.67 4.26 -20.68
C SER A 495 1.62 5.25 -20.19
N ASP A 496 1.51 6.39 -20.86
CA ASP A 496 0.41 7.33 -20.68
C ASP A 496 -0.90 6.80 -21.28
N HIS A 497 -0.82 5.80 -22.15
CA HIS A 497 -1.96 5.01 -22.61
C HIS A 497 -2.27 3.87 -21.64
N LYS A 498 -3.55 3.54 -21.56
CA LYS A 498 -4.10 2.53 -20.67
C LYS A 498 -4.47 1.27 -21.48
N PRO A 499 -4.09 0.06 -21.04
CA PRO A 499 -4.41 -1.16 -21.76
C PRO A 499 -5.92 -1.39 -21.84
N VAL A 500 -6.37 -1.80 -23.03
CA VAL A 500 -7.75 -2.20 -23.30
C VAL A 500 -7.78 -3.71 -23.40
N TRP A 501 -8.61 -4.38 -22.61
CA TRP A 501 -8.74 -5.83 -22.66
C TRP A 501 -10.19 -6.28 -22.81
N PHE A 502 -10.39 -7.46 -23.36
CA PHE A 502 -11.70 -8.07 -23.58
C PHE A 502 -11.58 -9.59 -23.57
N LYS A 503 -12.71 -10.27 -23.37
CA LYS A 503 -12.81 -11.72 -23.31
C LYS A 503 -13.44 -12.28 -24.58
N LEU A 504 -12.87 -13.35 -25.11
CA LEU A 504 -13.40 -14.17 -26.18
C LEU A 504 -14.06 -15.40 -25.55
N ASN A 505 -15.39 -15.44 -25.53
CA ASN A 505 -16.14 -16.47 -24.80
C ASN A 505 -16.24 -17.82 -25.53
N ASP A 506 -16.00 -17.88 -26.85
CA ASP A 506 -16.28 -19.06 -27.69
C ASP A 506 -15.02 -19.85 -28.12
N LEU A 507 -14.07 -20.08 -27.19
CA LEU A 507 -12.84 -20.86 -27.46
C LEU A 507 -12.86 -22.26 -26.87
#